data_AF-A0A0D4ZZF2-F1
#
_entry.id   AF-A0A0D4ZZF2-F1
#
_cell.length_a   1.000
_cell.length_b   1.000
_cell.length_c   1.000
_cell.angle_alpha   90.00
_cell.angle_beta   90.00
_cell.angle_gamma   90.00
#
_symmetry.space_group_name_H-M   'P 1'
#
loop_
_entity.id
_entity.type
_entity.pdbx_description
1 polymer ?
#
loop_
_entity_poly.entity_id
_entity_poly.type
_entity_poly.pdbx_seq_one_letter_code
_entity_poly.pdbx_strand_id
1 'polypeptide(L)'
;MPKELSLAIVGALYPNKDGSNRQFEIPMLNPGDVISLLPEPANRLDSSAVAVFSFRGFQIGYLSAERCGWIGAKIQQSQDVRAIFQAPTNDGAIIRVHLDGGTPTLPPPPEPVLSADALNAQQADFASGFWPDYLPPDD
;
A
#
# COMPACT_ATOMS: atom_id res chain seq x y z
N MET A 1 -3.26 22.46 -0.03
CA MET A 1 -3.67 21.04 -0.22
C MET A 1 -2.45 20.16 0.02
N PRO A 2 -2.61 18.92 0.52
CA PRO A 2 -1.46 18.05 0.76
C PRO A 2 -0.74 17.75 -0.56
N LYS A 3 0.57 18.02 -0.60
CA LYS A 3 1.43 17.72 -1.76
C LYS A 3 1.63 16.23 -1.97
N GLU A 4 1.48 15.47 -0.89
CA GLU A 4 1.60 14.02 -0.85
C GLU A 4 0.38 13.35 -0.22
N LEU A 5 0.05 12.16 -0.71
CA LEU A 5 -1.00 11.33 -0.14
C LEU A 5 -0.73 9.85 -0.37
N SER A 6 -1.35 9.01 0.46
CA SER A 6 -1.37 7.56 0.26
C SER A 6 -2.61 7.13 -0.52
N LEU A 7 -2.44 6.22 -1.47
CA LEU A 7 -3.51 5.67 -2.29
C LEU A 7 -3.56 4.15 -2.16
N ALA A 8 -4.77 3.61 -2.11
CA ALA A 8 -5.01 2.16 -2.14
C ALA A 8 -4.97 1.64 -3.58
N ILE A 9 -4.24 0.55 -3.76
CA ILE A 9 -4.27 -0.30 -4.94
C ILE A 9 -5.19 -1.46 -4.65
N VAL A 10 -6.18 -1.67 -5.52
CA VAL A 10 -7.16 -2.73 -5.40
C VAL A 10 -7.03 -3.72 -6.55
N GLY A 11 -7.69 -4.87 -6.37
CA GLY A 11 -7.77 -5.90 -7.38
C GLY A 11 -6.53 -6.78 -7.47
N ALA A 12 -5.64 -6.79 -6.47
CA ALA A 12 -4.46 -7.66 -6.47
C ALA A 12 -4.82 -9.17 -6.54
N LEU A 13 -6.04 -9.53 -6.15
CA LEU A 13 -6.47 -10.93 -6.19
C LEU A 13 -6.84 -11.45 -7.59
N TYR A 14 -7.10 -10.56 -8.56
CA TYR A 14 -7.44 -10.98 -9.93
C TYR A 14 -6.17 -11.23 -10.77
N PRO A 15 -6.21 -12.14 -11.76
CA PRO A 15 -5.06 -12.37 -12.65
C PRO A 15 -4.83 -11.20 -13.61
N ASN A 16 -3.57 -10.96 -14.03
CA ASN A 16 -3.25 -10.02 -15.10
C ASN A 16 -3.65 -10.58 -16.47
N LYS A 17 -3.96 -9.68 -17.42
CA LYS A 17 -4.35 -10.05 -18.80
C LYS A 17 -3.22 -10.75 -19.57
N ASP A 18 -1.98 -10.42 -19.24
CA ASP A 18 -0.76 -10.99 -19.82
C ASP A 18 -0.34 -12.32 -19.16
N GLY A 19 -1.10 -12.82 -18.17
CA GLY A 19 -0.79 -14.04 -17.43
C GLY A 19 0.22 -13.85 -16.30
N SER A 20 0.78 -12.64 -16.10
CA SER A 20 1.61 -12.37 -14.94
C SER A 20 0.78 -12.36 -13.65
N ASN A 21 1.43 -12.55 -12.51
CA ASN A 21 0.74 -12.69 -11.23
C ASN A 21 1.14 -11.57 -10.27
N ARG A 22 0.23 -10.61 -10.15
CA ARG A 22 0.35 -9.46 -9.25
C ARG A 22 0.49 -9.84 -7.76
N GLN A 23 -0.03 -11.00 -7.33
CA GLN A 23 0.15 -11.50 -5.96
C GLN A 23 1.57 -11.97 -5.67
N PHE A 24 2.34 -12.37 -6.69
CA PHE A 24 3.77 -12.66 -6.54
C PHE A 24 4.62 -11.40 -6.64
N GLU A 25 4.19 -10.43 -7.46
CA GLU A 25 4.96 -9.20 -7.64
C GLU A 25 4.92 -8.29 -6.40
N ILE A 26 3.75 -8.10 -5.78
CA ILE A 26 3.59 -7.18 -4.63
C ILE A 26 4.53 -7.52 -3.46
N PRO A 27 4.66 -8.80 -3.01
CA PRO A 27 5.57 -9.15 -1.92
C PRO A 27 7.06 -8.95 -2.25
N MET A 28 7.41 -8.84 -3.53
CA MET A 28 8.79 -8.61 -3.99
C MET A 28 9.12 -7.11 -4.13
N LEU A 29 8.20 -6.21 -3.78
CA LEU A 29 8.44 -4.78 -3.76
C LEU A 29 8.92 -4.34 -2.38
N ASN A 30 9.93 -3.48 -2.37
CA ASN A 30 10.40 -2.80 -1.17
C ASN A 30 9.68 -1.46 -1.04
N PRO A 31 9.36 -1.02 0.20
CA PRO A 31 8.95 0.36 0.43
C PRO A 31 9.94 1.34 -0.21
N GLY A 32 9.45 2.26 -1.04
CA GLY A 32 10.26 3.21 -1.80
C GLY A 32 10.47 2.83 -3.27
N ASP A 33 10.16 1.60 -3.68
CA ASP A 33 10.26 1.19 -5.08
C ASP A 33 9.37 2.06 -5.97
N VAL A 34 9.88 2.43 -7.14
CA VAL A 34 9.16 3.31 -8.07
C VAL A 34 7.91 2.62 -8.61
N ILE A 35 6.81 3.37 -8.68
CA ILE A 35 5.53 2.91 -9.21
C ILE A 35 5.09 3.80 -10.37
N SER A 36 4.60 3.16 -11.43
CA SER A 36 4.05 3.83 -12.60
C SER A 36 2.53 3.81 -12.57
N LEU A 37 1.91 4.95 -12.89
CA LEU A 37 0.47 5.12 -12.99
C LEU A 37 0.09 5.36 -14.45
N LEU A 38 -0.77 4.50 -15.00
CA LEU A 38 -1.18 4.57 -16.40
C LEU A 38 -2.71 4.62 -16.51
N PRO A 39 -3.30 5.76 -16.92
CA PRO A 39 -4.73 5.84 -17.22
C PRO A 39 -5.12 4.89 -18.37
N GLU A 40 -6.23 4.16 -18.19
CA GLU A 40 -6.79 3.25 -19.18
C GLU A 40 -8.20 3.71 -19.64
N PRO A 41 -8.32 4.77 -20.47
CA PRO A 41 -9.63 5.29 -20.90
C PRO A 41 -10.46 4.30 -21.73
N ALA A 42 -9.81 3.29 -22.32
CA ALA A 42 -10.43 2.21 -23.09
C ALA A 42 -10.76 0.97 -22.23
N ASN A 43 -10.62 1.05 -20.90
CA ASN A 43 -10.99 -0.05 -20.02
C ASN A 43 -12.50 -0.28 -20.08
N ARG A 44 -12.90 -1.54 -20.25
CA ARG A 44 -14.30 -1.94 -20.48
C ARG A 44 -15.20 -1.77 -19.26
N LEU A 45 -14.63 -1.78 -18.05
CA LEU A 45 -15.37 -1.72 -16.80
C LEU A 45 -15.46 -0.30 -16.27
N ASP A 46 -14.37 0.46 -16.36
CA ASP A 46 -14.26 1.83 -15.87
C ASP A 46 -13.33 2.66 -16.75
N SER A 47 -13.85 3.65 -17.48
CA SER A 47 -13.06 4.55 -18.31
C SER A 47 -12.17 5.51 -17.51
N SER A 48 -12.37 5.60 -16.19
CA SER A 48 -11.51 6.36 -15.28
C SER A 48 -10.42 5.49 -14.64
N ALA A 49 -10.34 4.21 -15.00
CA ALA A 49 -9.37 3.28 -14.42
C ALA A 49 -7.94 3.77 -14.63
N VAL A 50 -7.13 3.65 -13.58
CA VAL A 50 -5.68 3.91 -13.61
C VAL A 50 -4.99 2.63 -13.18
N ALA A 51 -4.34 1.98 -14.14
CA ALA A 51 -3.54 0.80 -13.91
C ALA A 51 -2.23 1.17 -13.21
N VAL A 52 -1.79 0.30 -12.31
CA VAL A 52 -0.62 0.52 -11.46
C VAL A 52 0.41 -0.55 -11.76
N PHE A 53 1.64 -0.14 -12.07
CA PHE A 53 2.73 -1.02 -12.45
C PHE A 53 3.94 -0.84 -11.54
N SER A 54 4.63 -1.93 -11.26
CA SER A 54 5.94 -1.89 -10.63
C SER A 54 7.01 -1.32 -11.56
N PHE A 55 8.17 -0.95 -11.02
CA PHE A 55 9.33 -0.56 -11.82
C PHE A 55 9.84 -1.67 -12.76
N ARG A 56 9.49 -2.94 -12.49
CA ARG A 56 9.80 -4.09 -13.35
C ARG A 56 8.82 -4.27 -14.52
N GLY A 57 7.78 -3.43 -14.59
CA GLY A 57 6.77 -3.47 -15.65
C GLY A 57 5.62 -4.44 -15.41
N PHE A 58 5.52 -5.03 -14.22
CA PHE A 58 4.40 -5.91 -13.87
C PHE A 58 3.24 -5.10 -13.31
N GLN A 59 2.03 -5.36 -13.82
CA GLN A 59 0.83 -4.75 -13.25
C GLN A 59 0.59 -5.31 -11.85
N ILE A 60 0.44 -4.42 -10.87
CA ILE A 60 0.16 -4.78 -9.46
C ILE A 60 -1.29 -4.52 -9.06
N GLY A 61 -2.05 -3.78 -9.88
CA GLY A 61 -3.49 -3.59 -9.69
C GLY A 61 -4.00 -2.32 -10.36
N TYR A 62 -5.03 -1.73 -9.76
CA TYR A 62 -5.61 -0.45 -10.17
C TYR A 62 -5.77 0.46 -8.95
N LEU A 63 -5.78 1.78 -9.16
CA LEU A 63 -6.22 2.71 -8.12
C LEU A 63 -7.68 2.43 -7.73
N SER A 64 -8.01 2.63 -6.45
CA SER A 64 -9.39 2.53 -5.99
C SER A 64 -10.33 3.45 -6.79
N ALA A 65 -11.58 3.02 -6.98
CA ALA A 65 -12.59 3.76 -7.74
C ALA A 65 -12.83 5.18 -7.20
N GLU A 66 -12.64 5.39 -5.90
CA GLU A 66 -12.76 6.70 -5.26
C GLU A 66 -11.69 7.72 -5.71
N ARG A 67 -10.52 7.22 -6.15
CA ARG A 67 -9.34 8.06 -6.45
C ARG A 67 -8.91 8.00 -7.90
N CYS A 68 -9.28 6.97 -8.66
CA CYS A 68 -8.84 6.76 -10.04
C CYS A 68 -9.16 7.96 -10.95
N GLY A 69 -10.41 8.48 -10.93
CA GLY A 69 -10.82 9.60 -11.76
C GLY A 69 -10.08 10.90 -11.44
N TRP A 70 -9.88 11.20 -10.15
CA TRP A 70 -9.16 12.41 -9.74
C TRP A 70 -7.67 12.35 -10.11
N ILE A 71 -7.00 11.24 -9.83
CA ILE A 71 -5.58 11.06 -10.19
C ILE A 71 -5.40 11.01 -11.70
N GLY A 72 -6.28 10.29 -12.42
CA GLY A 72 -6.27 10.23 -13.87
C GLY A 72 -6.42 11.61 -14.50
N ALA A 73 -7.30 12.46 -13.98
CA ALA A 73 -7.43 13.85 -14.42
C ALA A 73 -6.15 14.66 -14.20
N LYS A 74 -5.43 14.45 -13.10
CA LYS A 74 -4.14 15.12 -12.85
C LYS A 74 -3.08 14.70 -13.85
N ILE A 75 -2.97 13.40 -14.13
CA ILE A 75 -2.04 12.86 -15.12
C ILE A 75 -2.36 13.45 -16.52
N GLN A 76 -3.63 13.50 -16.91
CA GLN A 76 -4.06 14.07 -18.19
C GLN A 76 -3.78 15.57 -18.31
N GLN A 77 -3.81 16.31 -17.20
CA GLN A 77 -3.41 17.72 -17.14
C GLN A 77 -1.88 17.93 -17.20
N SER A 78 -1.11 16.87 -17.47
CA SER A 78 0.36 16.91 -17.50
C SER A 78 0.99 17.36 -16.17
N GLN A 79 0.31 17.10 -15.06
CA GLN A 79 0.87 17.29 -13.72
C GLN A 79 1.91 16.18 -13.45
N ASP A 80 3.07 16.55 -12.88
CA ASP A 80 4.15 15.59 -12.56
C ASP A 80 3.77 14.77 -11.31
N VAL A 81 3.01 13.71 -11.56
CA VAL A 81 2.56 12.76 -10.53
C VAL A 81 3.59 11.65 -10.39
N ARG A 82 4.27 11.61 -9.25
CA ARG A 82 5.27 10.58 -8.92
C ARG A 82 4.75 9.65 -7.85
N ALA A 83 5.02 8.36 -7.97
CA ALA A 83 4.56 7.37 -7.02
C ALA A 83 5.67 6.41 -6.58
N ILE A 84 5.60 5.99 -5.32
CA ILE A 84 6.45 4.95 -4.74
C ILE A 84 5.60 3.94 -3.98
N PHE A 85 6.08 2.70 -3.89
CA PHE A 85 5.48 1.65 -3.10
C PHE A 85 5.60 1.95 -1.61
N GLN A 86 4.50 1.82 -0.86
CA GLN A 86 4.51 2.04 0.59
C GLN A 86 4.51 0.72 1.35
N ALA A 87 3.51 -0.12 1.12
CA ALA A 87 3.34 -1.39 1.83
C ALA A 87 2.36 -2.32 1.10
N PRO A 88 2.50 -3.65 1.24
CA PRO A 88 1.47 -4.59 0.82
C PRO A 88 0.24 -4.53 1.75
N THR A 89 -0.93 -4.90 1.23
CA THR A 89 -2.15 -5.19 2.02
C THR A 89 -2.61 -6.62 1.74
N ASN A 90 -3.64 -7.08 2.46
CA ASN A 90 -4.17 -8.45 2.29
C ASN A 90 -4.73 -8.70 0.87
N ASP A 91 -5.26 -7.66 0.23
CA ASP A 91 -6.02 -7.70 -1.02
C ASP A 91 -5.46 -6.75 -2.09
N GLY A 92 -4.28 -6.18 -1.85
CA GLY A 92 -3.80 -5.01 -2.57
C GLY A 92 -2.44 -4.52 -2.10
N ALA A 93 -2.27 -3.20 -2.23
CA ALA A 93 -1.10 -2.49 -1.76
C ALA A 93 -1.44 -1.02 -1.50
N ILE A 94 -0.54 -0.32 -0.82
CA ILE A 94 -0.59 1.12 -0.62
C ILE A 94 0.61 1.74 -1.33
N ILE A 95 0.38 2.86 -2.02
CA ILE A 95 1.44 3.68 -2.61
C ILE A 95 1.41 5.10 -2.05
N ARG A 96 2.56 5.75 -2.04
CA ARG A 96 2.68 7.20 -1.78
C ARG A 96 2.78 7.92 -3.11
N VAL A 97 2.03 9.00 -3.25
CA VAL A 97 2.01 9.83 -4.45
C VAL A 97 2.33 11.27 -4.10
N HIS A 98 3.17 11.91 -4.91
CA HIS A 98 3.44 13.34 -4.89
C HIS A 98 2.91 13.98 -6.17
N LEU A 99 2.17 15.09 -6.06
CA LEU A 99 1.44 15.68 -7.18
C LEU A 99 2.19 16.81 -7.92
N ASP A 100 3.25 17.39 -7.34
CA ASP A 100 3.97 18.54 -7.95
C ASP A 100 5.41 18.20 -8.35
N GLY A 101 5.68 16.97 -8.76
CA GLY A 101 7.00 16.54 -9.27
C GLY A 101 8.12 16.36 -8.23
N GLY A 102 7.84 16.61 -6.95
CA GLY A 102 8.71 16.19 -5.86
C GLY A 102 8.81 14.66 -5.75
N THR A 103 9.90 14.19 -5.14
CA THR A 103 10.05 12.76 -4.79
C THR A 103 9.15 12.45 -3.59
N PRO A 104 8.20 11.50 -3.70
CA PRO A 104 7.35 11.15 -2.57
C PRO A 104 8.19 10.61 -1.41
N THR A 105 7.79 10.93 -0.19
CA THR A 105 8.42 10.38 1.02
C THR A 105 7.58 9.28 1.64
N LEU A 106 8.26 8.24 2.16
CA LEU A 106 7.60 7.22 2.96
C LEU A 106 7.18 7.82 4.30
N PRO A 107 5.96 7.54 4.78
CA PRO A 107 5.59 7.90 6.14
C PRO A 107 6.49 7.14 7.12
N PRO A 108 6.70 7.68 8.33
CA PRO A 108 7.39 6.93 9.38
C PRO A 108 6.66 5.60 9.58
N PRO A 109 7.40 4.49 9.80
CA PRO A 109 6.78 3.22 10.10
C PRO A 109 5.84 3.39 11.30
N PRO A 110 4.66 2.75 11.29
CA PRO A 110 3.76 2.81 12.43
C PRO A 110 4.52 2.36 13.68
N GLU A 111 4.26 3.04 14.80
CA GLU A 111 4.81 2.59 16.08
C GLU A 111 4.41 1.13 16.30
N PRO A 112 5.34 0.26 16.76
CA PRO A 112 5.00 -1.12 17.04
C PRO A 112 3.89 -1.15 18.08
N VAL A 113 2.69 -1.55 17.66
CA VAL A 113 1.62 -1.89 18.57
C VAL A 113 2.10 -3.12 19.33
N LEU A 114 2.43 -2.92 20.59
CA LEU A 114 2.78 -4.01 21.50
C LEU A 114 1.67 -5.04 21.48
N SER A 115 2.02 -6.32 21.40
CA SER A 115 1.05 -7.39 21.59
C SER A 115 0.43 -7.29 22.99
N ALA A 116 -0.76 -7.88 23.18
CA ALA A 116 -1.39 -7.95 24.50
C ALA A 116 -0.42 -8.53 25.55
N ASP A 117 0.36 -9.54 25.16
CA ASP A 117 1.37 -10.16 26.03
C ASP A 117 2.52 -9.20 26.38
N ALA A 118 2.99 -8.41 25.41
CA ALA A 118 4.05 -7.43 25.64
C ALA A 118 3.57 -6.25 26.50
N LEU A 119 2.31 -5.84 26.35
CA LEU A 119 1.66 -4.85 27.21
C LEU A 119 1.51 -5.36 28.64
N ASN A 120 1.08 -6.60 28.81
CA ASN A 120 0.96 -7.25 30.12
C ASN A 120 2.33 -7.37 30.81
N ALA A 121 3.37 -7.75 30.07
CA ALA A 121 4.73 -7.85 30.61
C ALA A 121 5.32 -6.49 31.02
N GLN A 122 5.01 -5.41 30.30
CA GLN A 122 5.42 -4.05 30.70
C GLN A 122 4.64 -3.51 31.90
N GLN A 123 3.38 -3.91 32.07
CA GLN A 123 2.55 -3.53 33.21
C GLN A 123 2.79 -4.40 34.46
N ALA A 124 3.65 -5.43 34.36
CA ALA A 124 4.02 -6.24 35.50
C ALA A 124 4.79 -5.38 36.52
N ASP A 125 4.14 -5.09 37.65
CA ASP A 125 4.82 -4.51 38.80
C ASP A 125 5.66 -5.60 39.49
N PHE A 126 6.93 -5.69 39.11
CA PHE A 126 7.89 -6.63 39.67
C PHE A 126 8.05 -6.50 41.19
N ALA A 127 7.69 -5.35 41.79
CA ALA A 127 7.73 -5.13 43.23
C ALA A 127 6.48 -5.66 43.96
N SER A 128 5.38 -5.92 43.25
CA SER A 128 4.11 -6.37 43.84
C SER A 128 4.13 -7.84 44.29
N GLY A 129 5.09 -8.64 43.80
CA GLY A 129 5.12 -10.10 44.03
C GLY A 129 4.01 -10.88 43.31
N PHE A 130 3.15 -10.20 42.55
CA PHE A 130 2.12 -10.80 41.72
C PHE A 130 2.72 -11.15 40.36
N TRP A 131 2.90 -12.44 40.12
CA TRP A 131 3.31 -12.98 38.83
C TRP A 131 2.07 -13.63 38.19
N PRO A 132 1.68 -13.24 36.96
CA PRO A 132 0.63 -13.96 36.27
C PRO A 132 1.06 -15.41 36.06
N ASP A 133 0.15 -16.35 36.32
CA ASP A 133 0.41 -17.78 36.12
C ASP A 133 0.78 -18.05 34.66
N TYR A 134 1.73 -18.96 34.45
CA TYR A 134 2.10 -19.40 33.10
C TYR A 134 0.91 -20.10 32.44
N LEU A 135 0.45 -19.54 31.31
CA LEU A 135 -0.53 -20.17 30.44
C LEU A 135 0.22 -20.86 29.29
N PRO A 136 0.20 -22.21 29.21
CA PRO A 136 0.75 -22.89 28.05
C PRO A 136 -0.04 -22.51 26.78
N PRO A 137 0.61 -22.49 25.60
CA PRO A 137 -0.09 -22.29 24.34
C PRO A 137 -1.10 -23.43 24.11
N ASP A 138 -2.25 -23.10 23.52
CA ASP A 138 -3.23 -24.10 23.08
C ASP A 138 -2.63 -24.95 21.93
N ASP A 139 -2.65 -26.27 22.08
CA ASP A 139 -2.20 -27.26 21.08
C ASP A 139 -3.02 -27.24 19.78
#